data_AF-M4V6S0-F1
#
_entry.id   AF-M4V6S0-F1
#
_cell.length_a   1.000
_cell.length_b   1.000
_cell.length_c   1.000
_cell.angle_alpha   90.00
_cell.angle_beta   90.00
_cell.angle_gamma   90.00
#
_symmetry.space_group_name_H-M   'P 1'
#
loop_
_entity.id
_entity.type
_entity.pdbx_description
1 polymer ?
#
loop_
_entity_poly.entity_id
_entity_poly.type
_entity_poly.pdbx_seq_one_letter_code
_entity_poly.pdbx_strand_id
1 'polypeptide(L)'
;MSRFRTKLTLSVLCLASVGLSSLQAEARTFKNAYISFEMQDNWKCQLEQTEWVCRAEDPQEAKEAVIILTAKETGPTDSYEIYAGHMDNPINTVTQSGIPLTSLVKYKSQEQKINDQKWLDALHQDSEVPNYFTRYLATIKDQIAILVTFSAHNKHYAKHSPNFDRTIRSLRVIATKDLLNRPDLGPLHGSSDILGAPISGAMPTDLIAPEETAAHAKAKKSIFQNEMLIGLALFILAVLGYVGMKIYQKRR
;
A
#
# COMPACT_ATOMS: atom_id res chain seq x y z
N MET A 1 -12.02 -10.35 -87.11
CA MET A 1 -13.08 -9.36 -86.84
C MET A 1 -13.16 -9.09 -85.34
N SER A 2 -13.13 -7.80 -84.95
CA SER A 2 -13.57 -7.17 -83.69
C SER A 2 -13.06 -7.74 -82.34
N ARG A 3 -12.06 -7.13 -81.69
CA ARG A 3 -12.17 -6.09 -80.63
C ARG A 3 -13.26 -6.34 -79.57
N PHE A 4 -12.84 -6.58 -78.32
CA PHE A 4 -13.53 -6.06 -77.13
C PHE A 4 -12.50 -5.74 -76.01
N ARG A 5 -12.48 -4.47 -75.60
CA ARG A 5 -11.75 -3.90 -74.46
C ARG A 5 -12.78 -3.60 -73.36
N THR A 6 -12.55 -4.04 -72.12
CA THR A 6 -13.27 -3.53 -70.93
C THR A 6 -12.43 -3.79 -69.68
N LYS A 7 -11.66 -2.79 -69.20
CA LYS A 7 -11.85 -2.02 -67.93
C LYS A 7 -11.97 -2.93 -66.70
N LEU A 8 -10.92 -3.14 -65.91
CA LEU A 8 -10.36 -2.26 -64.85
C LEU A 8 -11.41 -1.82 -63.82
N THR A 9 -11.54 -2.59 -62.74
CA THR A 9 -11.98 -2.12 -61.41
C THR A 9 -11.17 -2.87 -60.35
N LEU A 10 -10.06 -2.26 -59.96
CA LEU A 10 -9.25 -2.67 -58.82
C LEU A 10 -9.94 -2.11 -57.57
N SER A 11 -10.79 -2.90 -56.91
CA SER A 11 -11.35 -2.52 -55.60
C SER A 11 -10.25 -2.61 -54.56
N VAL A 12 -9.68 -1.45 -54.22
CA VAL A 12 -8.78 -1.23 -53.09
C VAL A 12 -9.58 -1.45 -51.81
N LEU A 13 -9.44 -2.64 -51.22
CA LEU A 13 -9.88 -2.91 -49.86
C LEU A 13 -8.83 -2.33 -48.91
N CYS A 14 -8.91 -1.03 -48.61
CA CYS A 14 -8.17 -0.42 -47.51
C CYS A 14 -8.71 -0.99 -46.20
N LEU A 15 -8.15 -2.10 -45.73
CA LEU A 15 -8.23 -2.49 -44.33
C LEU A 15 -7.54 -1.38 -43.52
N ALA A 16 -8.35 -0.54 -42.89
CA ALA A 16 -7.92 0.38 -41.86
C ALA A 16 -7.41 -0.44 -40.67
N SER A 17 -6.10 -0.72 -40.66
CA SER A 17 -5.36 -1.15 -39.49
C SER A 17 -5.34 0.01 -38.50
N VAL A 18 -6.40 0.13 -37.71
CA VAL A 18 -6.43 0.96 -36.50
C VAL A 18 -5.40 0.35 -35.57
N GLY A 19 -4.19 0.91 -35.60
CA GLY A 19 -3.14 0.59 -34.65
C GLY A 19 -3.64 0.93 -33.26
N LEU A 20 -4.03 -0.08 -32.49
CA LEU A 20 -4.08 0.02 -31.04
C LEU A 20 -2.63 0.23 -30.59
N SER A 21 -2.20 1.48 -30.56
CA SER A 21 -1.03 1.91 -29.80
C SER A 21 -1.37 1.72 -28.33
N SER A 22 -1.15 0.49 -27.84
CA SER A 22 -1.08 0.19 -26.43
C SER A 22 -0.08 1.17 -25.81
N LEU A 23 -0.59 2.10 -25.00
CA LEU A 23 0.19 2.84 -24.03
C LEU A 23 0.93 1.78 -23.21
N GLN A 24 2.20 1.54 -23.54
CA GLN A 24 3.08 0.80 -22.66
C GLN A 24 3.26 1.73 -21.46
N ALA A 25 2.56 1.42 -20.37
CA ALA A 25 3.00 1.87 -19.06
C ALA A 25 4.47 1.42 -18.96
N GLU A 26 5.38 2.38 -18.92
CA GLU A 26 6.76 2.02 -18.64
C GLU A 26 6.79 1.44 -17.21
N ALA A 27 7.68 0.47 -17.02
CA ALA A 27 7.90 -0.13 -15.72
C ALA A 27 9.23 0.41 -15.24
N ARG A 28 9.22 1.23 -14.20
CA ARG A 28 10.44 1.76 -13.61
C ARG A 28 11.19 0.67 -12.85
N THR A 29 12.47 0.51 -13.12
CA THR A 29 13.33 -0.39 -12.34
C THR A 29 13.84 0.29 -11.07
N PHE A 30 13.62 -0.34 -9.93
CA PHE A 30 14.33 -0.07 -8.69
C PHE A 30 15.54 -0.98 -8.55
N LYS A 31 16.60 -0.43 -7.97
CA LYS A 31 17.79 -1.18 -7.62
C LYS A 31 18.45 -0.54 -6.41
N ASN A 32 18.75 -1.36 -5.41
CA ASN A 32 19.67 -1.00 -4.33
C ASN A 32 20.88 -1.95 -4.36
N ALA A 33 21.50 -2.15 -3.21
CA ALA A 33 22.68 -2.98 -3.06
C ALA A 33 22.43 -4.49 -3.10
N TYR A 34 21.25 -4.95 -2.67
CA TYR A 34 20.95 -6.37 -2.49
C TYR A 34 19.79 -6.86 -3.37
N ILE A 35 18.94 -5.97 -3.88
CA ILE A 35 17.79 -6.33 -4.70
C ILE A 35 17.51 -5.34 -5.83
N SER A 36 16.92 -5.84 -6.92
CA SER A 36 16.33 -5.04 -7.98
C SER A 36 14.99 -5.63 -8.42
N PHE A 37 14.05 -4.78 -8.84
CA PHE A 37 12.74 -5.17 -9.37
C PHE A 37 12.12 -4.05 -10.20
N GLU A 38 11.09 -4.37 -10.96
CA GLU A 38 10.24 -3.45 -11.70
C GLU A 38 9.02 -3.04 -10.85
N MET A 39 8.68 -1.76 -10.88
CA MET A 39 7.49 -1.19 -10.23
C MET A 39 6.77 -0.21 -11.16
N GLN A 40 5.60 0.23 -10.71
CA GLN A 40 4.83 1.26 -11.42
C GLN A 40 5.59 2.59 -11.44
N ASP A 41 5.45 3.35 -12.53
CA ASP A 41 6.18 4.60 -12.73
C ASP A 41 5.90 5.66 -11.65
N ASN A 42 4.66 5.69 -11.14
CA ASN A 42 4.24 6.62 -10.10
C ASN A 42 4.66 6.18 -8.69
N TRP A 43 5.53 5.18 -8.55
CA TRP A 43 6.07 4.74 -7.27
C TRP A 43 7.51 5.20 -7.09
N LYS A 44 7.86 5.53 -5.84
CA LYS A 44 9.19 5.95 -5.45
C LYS A 44 9.61 5.23 -4.17
N CYS A 45 10.83 4.70 -4.17
CA CYS A 45 11.47 4.15 -2.99
C CYS A 45 12.38 5.18 -2.34
N GLN A 46 12.31 5.28 -1.02
CA GLN A 46 13.18 6.13 -0.20
C GLN A 46 13.75 5.30 0.94
N LEU A 47 14.95 5.64 1.39
CA LEU A 47 15.54 5.03 2.57
C LEU A 47 14.98 5.75 3.81
N GLU A 48 14.17 5.05 4.59
CA GLU A 48 13.63 5.52 5.87
C GLU A 48 14.28 4.71 6.98
N GLN A 49 15.12 5.36 7.79
CA GLN A 49 15.97 4.70 8.80
C GLN A 49 16.88 3.64 8.18
N THR A 50 16.51 2.37 8.29
CA THR A 50 17.30 1.22 7.83
C THR A 50 16.63 0.45 6.70
N GLU A 51 15.45 0.89 6.27
CA GLU A 51 14.58 0.18 5.36
C GLU A 51 14.32 1.02 4.11
N TRP A 52 14.18 0.33 2.97
CA TRP A 52 13.66 0.98 1.77
C TRP A 52 12.15 0.90 1.79
N VAL A 53 11.49 2.05 1.76
CA VAL A 53 10.04 2.19 1.74
C VAL A 53 9.62 2.71 0.37
N CYS A 54 8.84 1.93 -0.37
CA CYS A 54 8.35 2.26 -1.70
C CYS A 54 6.84 2.47 -1.69
N ARG A 55 6.39 3.61 -2.20
CA ARG A 55 4.98 4.01 -2.22
C ARG A 55 4.67 4.82 -3.47
N ALA A 56 3.38 4.96 -3.76
CA ALA A 56 2.92 5.91 -4.77
C ALA A 56 3.31 7.34 -4.40
N GLU A 57 3.60 8.17 -5.39
CA GLU A 57 3.87 9.60 -5.22
C GLU A 57 2.59 10.40 -4.92
N ASP A 58 1.43 9.90 -5.36
CA ASP A 58 0.13 10.48 -4.99
C ASP A 58 -0.18 10.19 -3.51
N PRO A 59 -0.44 11.22 -2.67
CA PRO A 59 -0.66 11.03 -1.24
C PRO A 59 -1.90 10.21 -0.86
N GLN A 60 -2.91 10.12 -1.73
CA GLN A 60 -4.09 9.28 -1.46
C GLN A 60 -3.76 7.82 -1.76
N GLU A 61 -3.14 7.56 -2.90
CA GLU A 61 -2.72 6.20 -3.26
C GLU A 61 -1.59 5.67 -2.37
N ALA A 62 -0.72 6.55 -1.86
CA ALA A 62 0.34 6.18 -0.92
C ALA A 62 -0.25 5.49 0.33
N LYS A 63 -1.45 5.88 0.76
CA LYS A 63 -2.15 5.27 1.90
C LYS A 63 -2.82 3.94 1.57
N GLU A 64 -2.88 3.54 0.31
CA GLU A 64 -3.52 2.29 -0.07
C GLU A 64 -2.55 1.11 -0.02
N ALA A 65 -1.25 1.36 -0.27
CA ALA A 65 -0.25 0.32 -0.43
C ALA A 65 1.18 0.80 -0.15
N VAL A 66 2.02 -0.12 0.31
CA VAL A 66 3.46 0.11 0.57
C VAL A 66 4.25 -1.17 0.32
N ILE A 67 5.48 -1.02 -0.15
CA ILE A 67 6.47 -2.11 -0.22
C ILE A 67 7.61 -1.72 0.70
N ILE A 68 8.02 -2.62 1.59
CA ILE A 68 9.17 -2.39 2.48
C ILE A 68 10.22 -3.46 2.21
N LEU A 69 11.48 -3.03 2.10
CA LEU A 69 12.62 -3.90 1.90
C LEU A 69 13.63 -3.71 3.02
N THR A 70 14.07 -4.83 3.57
CA THR A 70 15.12 -4.88 4.58
C THR A 70 16.06 -6.03 4.30
N ALA A 71 17.30 -5.87 4.73
CA ALA A 71 18.31 -6.91 4.66
C ALA A 71 19.18 -6.91 5.91
N LYS A 72 19.66 -8.08 6.28
CA LYS A 72 20.57 -8.29 7.42
C LYS A 72 21.67 -9.27 7.07
N GLU A 73 22.77 -9.22 7.82
CA GLU A 73 23.75 -10.29 7.83
C GLU A 73 23.17 -11.53 8.50
N THR A 74 23.25 -12.69 7.87
CA THR A 74 22.76 -13.96 8.45
C THR A 74 23.51 -14.29 9.74
N GLY A 75 22.76 -14.55 10.82
CA GLY A 75 23.23 -15.11 12.08
C GLY A 75 22.80 -16.58 12.27
N PRO A 76 23.09 -17.17 13.44
CA PRO A 76 22.80 -18.58 13.72
C PRO A 76 21.30 -18.94 13.72
N THR A 77 20.43 -17.94 13.84
CA THR A 77 18.97 -18.09 13.86
C THR A 77 18.33 -17.79 12.51
N ASP A 78 19.11 -17.63 11.44
CA ASP A 78 18.62 -17.32 10.11
C ASP A 78 18.63 -18.58 9.24
N SER A 79 17.46 -19.21 9.12
CA SER A 79 17.24 -20.35 8.23
C SER A 79 15.83 -20.28 7.63
N TYR A 80 15.63 -20.94 6.50
CA TYR A 80 14.31 -21.02 5.89
C TYR A 80 13.28 -21.67 6.83
N GLU A 81 13.69 -22.67 7.61
CA GLU A 81 12.83 -23.36 8.56
C GLU A 81 12.39 -22.43 9.70
N ILE A 82 13.30 -21.59 10.21
CA ILE A 82 12.98 -20.61 11.26
C ILE A 82 12.04 -19.53 10.71
N TYR A 83 12.31 -19.02 9.51
CA TYR A 83 11.44 -18.02 8.86
C TYR A 83 10.06 -18.57 8.55
N ALA A 84 9.97 -19.79 8.00
CA ALA A 84 8.71 -20.49 7.78
C ALA A 84 7.97 -20.69 9.11
N GLY A 85 8.67 -21.13 10.17
CA GLY A 85 8.10 -21.27 11.50
C GLY A 85 7.53 -19.96 12.05
N HIS A 86 8.16 -18.82 11.77
CA HIS A 86 7.63 -17.51 12.13
C HIS A 86 6.39 -17.14 11.30
N MET A 87 6.48 -17.25 9.96
CA MET A 87 5.42 -16.87 9.02
C MET A 87 4.21 -17.81 9.04
N ASP A 88 4.36 -19.04 9.49
CA ASP A 88 3.25 -20.01 9.53
C ASP A 88 2.31 -19.79 10.72
N ASN A 89 2.68 -18.92 11.64
CA ASN A 89 1.97 -18.68 12.88
C ASN A 89 1.47 -17.23 12.98
N PRO A 90 0.39 -16.97 13.74
CA PRO A 90 -0.03 -15.62 14.05
C PRO A 90 1.09 -14.79 14.68
N ILE A 91 1.37 -13.63 14.09
CA ILE A 91 2.29 -12.63 14.61
C ILE A 91 1.52 -11.76 15.60
N ASN A 92 2.03 -11.63 16.81
CA ASN A 92 1.51 -10.71 17.81
C ASN A 92 2.39 -9.45 17.82
N THR A 93 1.79 -8.30 17.58
CA THR A 93 2.47 -7.01 17.61
C THR A 93 1.64 -6.01 18.42
N VAL A 94 2.23 -4.84 18.66
CA VAL A 94 1.54 -3.71 19.25
C VAL A 94 1.64 -2.57 18.23
N THR A 95 0.51 -2.01 17.84
CA THR A 95 0.48 -0.84 16.96
C THR A 95 1.20 0.35 17.61
N GLN A 96 1.60 1.35 16.82
CA GLN A 96 2.20 2.57 17.38
C GLN A 96 1.28 3.29 18.39
N SER A 97 -0.05 3.06 18.32
CA SER A 97 -1.02 3.57 19.29
C SER A 97 -1.14 2.73 20.57
N GLY A 98 -0.31 1.70 20.74
CA GLY A 98 -0.32 0.83 21.92
C GLY A 98 -1.39 -0.27 21.90
N ILE A 99 -2.13 -0.41 20.79
CA ILE A 99 -3.20 -1.42 20.66
C ILE A 99 -2.57 -2.75 20.25
N PRO A 100 -2.79 -3.85 21.01
CA PRO A 100 -2.37 -5.19 20.60
C PRO A 100 -3.04 -5.59 19.28
N LEU A 101 -2.25 -6.17 18.39
CA LEU A 101 -2.69 -6.65 17.10
C LEU A 101 -2.19 -8.07 16.90
N THR A 102 -3.10 -8.97 16.53
CA THR A 102 -2.76 -10.36 16.21
C THR A 102 -3.10 -10.62 14.76
N SER A 103 -2.11 -11.04 13.99
CA SER A 103 -2.28 -11.30 12.57
C SER A 103 -3.12 -12.54 12.31
N LEU A 104 -3.92 -12.53 11.24
CA LEU A 104 -4.56 -13.71 10.69
C LEU A 104 -3.74 -14.26 9.51
N VAL A 105 -3.23 -15.48 9.64
CA VAL A 105 -2.53 -16.20 8.55
C VAL A 105 -3.55 -16.55 7.46
N LYS A 106 -3.37 -16.03 6.25
CA LYS A 106 -4.23 -16.31 5.08
C LYS A 106 -3.73 -17.53 4.31
N TYR A 107 -2.42 -17.63 4.14
CA TYR A 107 -1.77 -18.88 3.76
C TYR A 107 -0.40 -18.95 4.41
N LYS A 108 -0.01 -20.18 4.77
CA LYS A 108 1.30 -20.52 5.33
C LYS A 108 2.39 -20.37 4.29
N SER A 109 3.62 -20.20 4.75
CA SER A 109 4.79 -20.07 3.90
C SER A 109 4.89 -21.18 2.86
N GLN A 110 5.17 -20.76 1.62
CA GLN A 110 5.35 -21.63 0.47
C GLN A 110 6.71 -21.33 -0.15
N GLU A 111 7.41 -22.37 -0.57
CA GLU A 111 8.64 -22.20 -1.34
C GLU A 111 8.29 -21.82 -2.78
N GLN A 112 8.88 -20.72 -3.26
CA GLN A 112 8.76 -20.24 -4.62
C GLN A 112 10.16 -20.03 -5.20
N LYS A 113 10.30 -20.29 -6.50
CA LYS A 113 11.53 -20.00 -7.24
C LYS A 113 11.29 -18.80 -8.15
N ILE A 114 11.97 -17.69 -7.88
CA ILE A 114 11.84 -16.43 -8.61
C ILE A 114 13.23 -16.05 -9.14
N ASN A 115 13.39 -15.97 -10.45
CA ASN A 115 14.66 -15.64 -11.12
C ASN A 115 15.87 -16.41 -10.54
N ASP A 116 15.71 -17.72 -10.44
CA ASP A 116 16.69 -18.67 -9.89
C ASP A 116 17.04 -18.56 -8.40
N GLN A 117 16.36 -17.67 -7.67
CA GLN A 117 16.46 -17.59 -6.22
C GLN A 117 15.29 -18.31 -5.53
N LYS A 118 15.59 -19.04 -4.46
CA LYS A 118 14.57 -19.62 -3.57
C LYS A 118 14.01 -18.53 -2.65
N TRP A 119 12.70 -18.45 -2.54
CA TRP A 119 11.97 -17.54 -1.68
C TRP A 119 10.94 -18.30 -0.83
N LEU A 120 10.69 -17.84 0.37
CA LEU A 120 9.49 -18.17 1.15
C LEU A 120 8.46 -17.08 0.93
N ASP A 121 7.24 -17.48 0.63
CA ASP A 121 6.11 -16.61 0.36
C ASP A 121 4.97 -16.92 1.34
N ALA A 122 4.53 -15.94 2.13
CA ALA A 122 3.42 -16.07 3.07
C ALA A 122 2.51 -14.84 2.99
N LEU A 123 1.23 -14.99 3.39
CA LEU A 123 0.29 -13.88 3.44
C LEU A 123 -0.42 -13.83 4.78
N HIS A 124 -0.35 -12.66 5.40
CA HIS A 124 -1.09 -12.36 6.62
C HIS A 124 -2.05 -11.21 6.36
N GLN A 125 -3.04 -11.11 7.24
CA GLN A 125 -3.82 -9.91 7.45
C GLN A 125 -3.52 -9.39 8.85
N ASP A 126 -3.49 -8.08 9.03
CA ASP A 126 -3.33 -7.44 10.35
C ASP A 126 -2.00 -7.79 11.04
N SER A 127 -0.93 -7.96 10.27
CA SER A 127 0.40 -8.32 10.83
C SER A 127 1.30 -7.13 11.13
N GLU A 128 1.18 -6.06 10.35
CA GLU A 128 1.98 -4.82 10.52
C GLU A 128 1.07 -3.64 10.85
N VAL A 129 0.02 -3.47 10.05
CA VAL A 129 -0.97 -2.39 10.17
C VAL A 129 -2.38 -2.99 10.16
N PRO A 130 -3.29 -2.51 11.03
CA PRO A 130 -4.68 -2.96 11.02
C PRO A 130 -5.37 -2.71 9.67
N ASN A 131 -6.17 -3.67 9.22
CA ASN A 131 -6.87 -3.70 7.94
C ASN A 131 -5.96 -3.73 6.70
N TYR A 132 -4.75 -4.29 6.83
CA TYR A 132 -3.88 -4.54 5.68
C TYR A 132 -3.66 -6.03 5.50
N PHE A 133 -3.59 -6.44 4.24
CA PHE A 133 -2.92 -7.66 3.86
C PHE A 133 -1.44 -7.38 3.67
N THR A 134 -0.58 -8.22 4.23
CA THR A 134 0.87 -8.16 4.06
C THR A 134 1.37 -9.49 3.53
N ARG A 135 1.91 -9.46 2.30
CA ARG A 135 2.62 -10.61 1.71
C ARG A 135 4.09 -10.50 2.05
N TYR A 136 4.63 -11.53 2.69
CA TYR A 136 6.03 -11.64 3.08
C TYR A 136 6.78 -12.47 2.05
N LEU A 137 7.92 -11.95 1.60
CA LEU A 137 8.87 -12.67 0.77
C LEU A 137 10.25 -12.66 1.43
N ALA A 138 10.69 -13.81 1.94
CA ALA A 138 11.99 -13.97 2.57
C ALA A 138 12.92 -14.84 1.73
N THR A 139 14.19 -14.46 1.65
CA THR A 139 15.24 -15.23 0.98
C THR A 139 16.55 -15.10 1.73
N ILE A 140 17.39 -16.11 1.58
CA ILE A 140 18.79 -16.10 2.02
C ILE A 140 19.67 -16.30 0.79
N LYS A 141 20.65 -15.41 0.61
CA LYS A 141 21.67 -15.54 -0.43
C LYS A 141 23.04 -15.20 0.16
N ASP A 142 23.97 -16.16 0.07
CA ASP A 142 25.26 -16.10 0.74
C ASP A 142 25.09 -15.83 2.25
N GLN A 143 25.64 -14.71 2.76
CA GLN A 143 25.54 -14.29 4.16
C GLN A 143 24.52 -13.16 4.37
N ILE A 144 23.62 -12.94 3.41
CA ILE A 144 22.61 -11.88 3.49
C ILE A 144 21.22 -12.52 3.45
N ALA A 145 20.41 -12.19 4.45
CA ALA A 145 19.01 -12.51 4.45
C ALA A 145 18.21 -11.24 4.10
N ILE A 146 17.19 -11.40 3.26
CA ILE A 146 16.42 -10.30 2.69
C ILE A 146 14.95 -10.59 2.94
N LEU A 147 14.23 -9.57 3.43
CA LEU A 147 12.79 -9.59 3.56
C LEU A 147 12.20 -8.46 2.73
N VAL A 148 11.18 -8.80 1.94
CA VAL A 148 10.35 -7.85 1.21
C VAL A 148 8.92 -8.05 1.65
N THR A 149 8.25 -6.98 2.06
CA THR A 149 6.83 -7.01 2.38
C THR A 149 6.05 -6.18 1.36
N PHE A 150 4.90 -6.71 0.96
CA PHE A 150 3.95 -6.02 0.10
C PHE A 150 2.65 -5.88 0.88
N SER A 151 2.36 -4.66 1.33
CA SER A 151 1.21 -4.37 2.15
C SER A 151 0.20 -3.52 1.38
N ALA A 152 -1.07 -3.90 1.42
CA ALA A 152 -2.15 -3.06 0.90
C ALA A 152 -3.39 -3.15 1.77
N HIS A 153 -4.09 -2.02 1.89
CA HIS A 153 -5.30 -1.92 2.67
C HIS A 153 -6.37 -2.85 2.11
N ASN A 154 -7.17 -3.48 2.97
CA ASN A 154 -8.15 -4.50 2.61
C ASN A 154 -9.11 -4.04 1.50
N LYS A 155 -9.52 -2.76 1.52
CA LYS A 155 -10.41 -2.17 0.51
C LYS A 155 -9.76 -2.01 -0.88
N HIS A 156 -8.43 -1.94 -0.94
CA HIS A 156 -7.67 -1.67 -2.15
C HIS A 156 -6.78 -2.85 -2.57
N TYR A 157 -6.77 -3.95 -1.82
CA TYR A 157 -5.91 -5.10 -2.11
C TYR A 157 -6.13 -5.65 -3.52
N ALA A 158 -7.38 -5.80 -3.96
CA ALA A 158 -7.69 -6.28 -5.31
C ALA A 158 -7.19 -5.35 -6.43
N LYS A 159 -7.03 -4.05 -6.15
CA LYS A 159 -6.44 -3.06 -7.08
C LYS A 159 -4.93 -3.24 -7.18
N HIS A 160 -4.25 -3.45 -6.05
CA HIS A 160 -2.78 -3.47 -5.97
C HIS A 160 -2.15 -4.86 -6.16
N SER A 161 -2.85 -5.94 -5.83
CA SER A 161 -2.29 -7.30 -5.88
C SER A 161 -1.75 -7.71 -7.25
N PRO A 162 -2.37 -7.38 -8.40
CA PRO A 162 -1.78 -7.73 -9.70
C PRO A 162 -0.47 -6.98 -9.98
N ASN A 163 -0.32 -5.76 -9.46
CA ASN A 163 0.92 -4.99 -9.57
C ASN A 163 2.00 -5.59 -8.68
N PHE A 164 1.66 -5.98 -7.46
CA PHE A 164 2.56 -6.73 -6.59
C PHE A 164 3.04 -8.02 -7.24
N ASP A 165 2.15 -8.81 -7.86
CA ASP A 165 2.54 -10.04 -8.56
C ASP A 165 3.54 -9.77 -9.70
N ARG A 166 3.38 -8.68 -10.45
CA ARG A 166 4.33 -8.28 -11.49
C ARG A 166 5.68 -7.89 -10.90
N THR A 167 5.68 -7.06 -9.86
CA THR A 167 6.89 -6.69 -9.14
C THR A 167 7.61 -7.92 -8.58
N ILE A 168 6.89 -8.83 -7.95
CA ILE A 168 7.42 -10.08 -7.38
C ILE A 168 8.11 -10.92 -8.44
N ARG A 169 7.48 -11.12 -9.61
CA ARG A 169 8.09 -11.89 -10.72
C ARG A 169 9.38 -11.25 -11.26
N SER A 170 9.53 -9.94 -11.12
CA SER A 170 10.73 -9.21 -11.53
C SER A 170 11.85 -9.15 -10.48
N LEU A 171 11.61 -9.64 -9.25
CA LEU A 171 12.59 -9.59 -8.16
C LEU A 171 13.86 -10.35 -8.53
N ARG A 172 15.01 -9.69 -8.39
CA ARG A 172 16.33 -10.27 -8.57
C ARG A 172 17.19 -9.93 -7.37
N VAL A 173 17.75 -10.96 -6.73
CA VAL A 173 18.72 -10.77 -5.65
C VAL A 173 20.10 -10.54 -6.25
N ILE A 174 20.62 -9.33 -6.06
CA ILE A 174 21.92 -8.87 -6.55
C ILE A 174 22.95 -8.76 -5.43
N ALA A 175 22.61 -9.22 -4.22
CA ALA A 175 23.52 -9.24 -3.08
C ALA A 175 24.87 -9.85 -3.46
N THR A 176 25.94 -9.12 -3.14
CA THR A 176 27.33 -9.53 -3.31
C THR A 176 27.97 -9.76 -1.94
N LYS A 177 28.93 -10.68 -1.85
CA LYS A 177 29.69 -10.93 -0.61
C LYS A 177 30.36 -9.66 -0.04
N ASP A 178 30.70 -8.71 -0.91
CA ASP A 178 31.28 -7.42 -0.52
C ASP A 178 30.29 -6.42 0.10
N LEU A 179 28.99 -6.74 0.17
CA LEU A 179 28.01 -5.86 0.82
C LEU A 179 28.35 -5.62 2.30
N LEU A 180 28.90 -6.62 2.98
CA LEU A 180 29.34 -6.51 4.37
C LEU A 180 30.52 -5.52 4.54
N ASN A 181 31.24 -5.24 3.46
CA ASN A 181 32.42 -4.37 3.46
C ASN A 181 32.15 -2.97 2.88
N ARG A 182 30.89 -2.68 2.48
CA ARG A 182 30.51 -1.47 1.74
C ARG A 182 29.40 -0.68 2.46
N PRO A 183 29.78 0.18 3.43
CA PRO A 183 28.82 0.98 4.19
C PRO A 183 28.08 2.04 3.35
N ASP A 184 28.55 2.31 2.13
CA ASP A 184 27.95 3.22 1.15
C ASP A 184 26.66 2.68 0.50
N LEU A 185 26.42 1.37 0.63
CA LEU A 185 25.36 0.65 -0.08
C LEU A 185 24.04 0.51 0.71
N GLY A 186 23.98 1.13 1.89
CA GLY A 186 22.82 1.18 2.75
C GLY A 186 23.00 0.33 4.02
N PRO A 187 22.24 0.64 5.08
CA PRO A 187 22.36 -0.05 6.36
C PRO A 187 21.91 -1.51 6.22
N LEU A 188 22.77 -2.43 6.65
CA LEU A 188 22.43 -3.82 6.92
C LEU A 188 22.15 -3.96 8.41
N HIS A 189 21.07 -4.64 8.77
CA HIS A 189 20.84 -5.01 10.16
C HIS A 189 21.86 -6.04 10.61
N GLY A 190 22.22 -5.98 11.90
CA GLY A 190 23.18 -6.89 12.50
C GLY A 190 22.66 -8.33 12.59
N SER A 191 23.56 -9.28 12.81
CA SER A 191 23.24 -10.71 12.83
C SER A 191 22.33 -11.16 13.99
N SER A 192 22.09 -10.31 15.00
CA SER A 192 21.32 -10.63 16.21
C SER A 192 19.79 -10.60 16.07
N ASP A 193 19.23 -9.94 15.04
CA ASP A 193 17.79 -9.67 14.97
C ASP A 193 17.03 -10.70 14.10
N ILE A 194 15.84 -11.15 14.50
CA ILE A 194 15.07 -12.08 13.65
C ILE A 194 14.41 -11.31 12.49
N LEU A 195 14.70 -11.69 11.24
CA LEU A 195 13.94 -11.21 10.09
C LEU A 195 12.49 -11.68 10.17
N GLY A 196 11.56 -10.74 9.98
CA GLY A 196 10.12 -10.99 10.04
C GLY A 196 9.46 -10.57 11.35
N ALA A 197 10.23 -10.15 12.36
CA ALA A 197 9.66 -9.38 13.46
C ALA A 197 8.90 -8.15 12.92
N PRO A 198 7.84 -7.67 13.60
CA PRO A 198 7.01 -6.58 13.11
C PRO A 198 7.87 -5.40 12.67
N ILE A 199 7.77 -5.02 11.40
CA ILE A 199 8.47 -3.86 10.81
C ILE A 199 7.72 -2.56 11.14
N SER A 200 6.99 -2.53 12.26
CA SER A 200 6.20 -1.39 12.75
C SER A 200 6.97 -0.07 12.80
N GLY A 201 8.31 -0.11 12.90
CA GLY A 201 9.19 1.06 12.85
C GLY A 201 9.37 1.65 11.45
N ALA A 202 9.33 0.82 10.41
CA ALA A 202 9.46 1.22 9.01
C ALA A 202 8.10 1.44 8.32
N MET A 203 6.99 1.05 8.95
CA MET A 203 5.65 1.35 8.43
C MET A 203 5.37 2.86 8.55
N PRO A 204 5.05 3.53 7.44
CA PRO A 204 4.69 4.94 7.46
C PRO A 204 3.50 5.24 8.39
N THR A 205 3.61 6.33 9.13
CA THR A 205 2.64 6.72 10.19
C THR A 205 1.25 7.03 9.63
N ASP A 206 1.15 7.46 8.38
CA ASP A 206 -0.11 7.78 7.70
C ASP A 206 -0.92 6.54 7.30
N LEU A 207 -0.32 5.34 7.30
CA LEU A 207 -1.04 4.06 7.15
C LEU A 207 -1.72 3.63 8.47
N ILE A 208 -1.20 4.11 9.59
CA ILE A 208 -1.60 3.71 10.95
C ILE A 208 -2.70 4.65 11.48
N ALA A 209 -2.86 5.83 10.86
CA ALA A 209 -3.90 6.77 11.23
C ALA A 209 -5.25 6.03 11.26
N PRO A 210 -6.00 6.09 12.39
CA PRO A 210 -7.32 5.52 12.44
C PRO A 210 -8.08 6.09 11.25
N GLU A 211 -8.77 5.23 10.49
CA GLU A 211 -9.65 5.65 9.42
C GLU A 211 -10.53 6.74 10.03
N GLU A 212 -10.22 8.01 9.71
CA GLU A 212 -11.10 9.11 10.06
C GLU A 212 -12.40 8.65 9.47
N THR A 213 -13.36 8.39 10.35
CA THR A 213 -14.68 7.95 9.94
C THR A 213 -15.20 9.07 9.05
N ALA A 214 -15.03 8.91 7.73
CA ALA A 214 -15.59 9.75 6.70
C ALA A 214 -17.14 9.63 6.67
N ALA A 215 -17.71 8.95 7.67
CA ALA A 215 -19.12 8.91 8.02
C ALA A 215 -19.49 9.77 9.26
N HIS A 216 -18.53 10.36 9.99
CA HIS A 216 -18.79 11.17 11.20
C HIS A 216 -18.02 12.50 11.24
N ALA A 217 -17.83 13.15 10.09
CA ALA A 217 -17.58 14.60 10.01
C ALA A 217 -18.82 15.39 9.54
N LYS A 218 -20.04 14.84 9.66
CA LYS A 218 -21.18 15.71 9.98
C LYS A 218 -21.07 16.02 11.46
N ALA A 219 -20.33 17.09 11.74
CA ALA A 219 -20.33 17.75 13.02
C ALA A 219 -21.76 17.71 13.58
N LYS A 220 -21.94 17.06 14.74
CA LYS A 220 -22.95 17.51 15.70
C LYS A 220 -22.57 18.95 16.04
N LYS A 221 -22.91 19.90 15.16
CA LYS A 221 -23.08 21.30 15.55
C LYS A 221 -24.17 21.22 16.61
N SER A 222 -23.74 21.30 17.86
CA SER A 222 -24.61 21.53 18.99
C SER A 222 -25.67 22.53 18.56
N ILE A 223 -26.95 22.15 18.67
CA ILE A 223 -28.10 23.00 18.34
C ILE A 223 -27.98 24.38 19.02
N PHE A 224 -27.22 24.46 20.11
CA PHE A 224 -26.92 25.67 20.88
C PHE A 224 -25.84 26.61 20.32
N GLN A 225 -25.11 26.26 19.25
CA GLN A 225 -24.04 27.13 18.69
C GLN A 225 -24.42 27.80 17.37
N ASN A 226 -25.65 27.64 16.90
CA ASN A 226 -26.10 28.33 15.70
C ASN A 226 -26.66 29.70 16.10
N GLU A 227 -25.83 30.74 16.04
CA GLU A 227 -26.17 32.16 16.26
C GLU A 227 -27.49 32.56 15.57
N MET A 228 -27.75 31.99 14.38
CA MET A 228 -28.99 32.21 13.62
C MET A 228 -30.24 31.59 14.26
N LEU A 229 -30.14 30.44 14.94
CA LEU A 229 -31.27 29.81 15.64
C LEU A 229 -31.58 30.51 16.96
N ILE A 230 -30.55 30.97 17.68
CA ILE A 230 -30.74 31.78 18.90
C ILE A 230 -31.40 33.12 18.52
N GLY A 231 -30.93 33.78 17.45
CA GLY A 231 -31.55 35.00 16.93
C GLY A 231 -33.03 34.80 16.54
N LEU A 232 -33.36 33.68 15.87
CA LEU A 232 -34.72 33.39 15.44
C LEU A 232 -35.64 33.02 16.63
N ALA A 233 -35.13 32.31 17.64
CA ALA A 233 -35.87 32.00 18.86
C ALA A 233 -36.19 33.26 19.69
N LEU A 234 -35.23 34.18 19.83
CA LEU A 234 -35.44 35.47 20.49
C LEU A 234 -36.44 36.34 19.73
N PHE A 235 -36.38 36.34 18.39
CA PHE A 235 -37.34 37.07 17.57
C PHE A 235 -38.77 36.54 17.75
N ILE A 236 -38.97 35.22 17.76
CA ILE A 236 -40.29 34.61 18.00
C ILE A 236 -40.82 34.98 19.40
N LEU A 237 -39.98 34.93 20.43
CA LEU A 237 -40.39 35.32 21.78
C LEU A 237 -40.78 36.81 21.87
N ALA A 238 -40.07 37.70 21.19
CA ALA A 238 -40.41 39.12 21.13
C ALA A 238 -41.76 39.37 20.43
N VAL A 239 -42.03 38.67 19.32
CA VAL A 239 -43.31 38.76 18.60
C VAL A 239 -44.46 38.23 19.45
N LEU A 240 -44.29 37.08 20.10
CA LEU A 240 -45.31 36.52 21.00
C LEU A 240 -45.57 37.41 22.21
N GLY A 241 -44.53 38.00 22.80
CA GLY A 241 -44.64 38.97 23.89
C GLY A 241 -45.39 40.23 23.46
N TYR A 242 -45.09 40.78 22.29
CA TYR A 242 -45.79 41.95 21.74
C TYR A 242 -47.27 41.66 21.43
N VAL A 243 -47.56 40.52 20.80
CA VAL A 243 -48.94 40.09 20.52
C VAL A 243 -49.71 39.84 21.82
N GLY A 244 -49.09 39.20 22.81
CA GLY A 244 -49.67 38.98 24.14
C GLY A 244 -50.00 40.29 24.85
N MET A 245 -49.08 41.26 24.86
CA MET A 245 -49.33 42.61 25.39
C MET A 245 -50.48 43.31 24.66
N LYS A 246 -50.52 43.24 23.33
CA LYS A 246 -51.56 43.89 22.54
C LYS A 246 -52.94 43.27 22.76
N ILE A 247 -53.01 41.95 22.95
CA ILE A 247 -54.25 41.25 23.33
C ILE A 247 -54.66 41.62 24.77
N TYR A 248 -53.71 41.71 25.70
CA TYR A 248 -53.98 42.11 27.08
C TYR A 248 -54.51 43.56 27.16
N GLN A 249 -53.91 44.50 26.44
CA GLN A 249 -54.38 45.89 26.36
C GLN A 249 -55.76 46.04 25.70
N LYS A 250 -56.16 45.10 24.84
CA LYS A 250 -57.49 45.10 24.19
C LYS A 250 -58.58 44.44 25.06
N ARG A 251 -58.19 43.68 26.10
CA ARG A 251 -59.10 43.06 27.07
C ARG A 251 -59.32 43.87 28.34
N ARG A 252 -58.53 44.94 28.54
CA ARG A 252 -58.72 45.94 29.60
C ARG A 252 -59.50 47.12 29.04
#